data_AF-A0A9D8ZNP0-F1
#
_entry.id   AF-A0A9D8ZNP0-F1
#
_cell.length_a   1.000
_cell.length_b   1.000
_cell.length_c   1.000
_cell.angle_alpha   90.00
_cell.angle_beta   90.00
_cell.angle_gamma   90.00
#
_symmetry.space_group_name_H-M   'P 1'
#
loop_
_entity.id
_entity.type
_entity.pdbx_description
1 polymer ?
#
loop_
_entity_poly.entity_id
_entity_poly.type
_entity_poly.pdbx_seq_one_letter_code
_entity_poly.pdbx_strand_id
1 'polypeptide(L)'
;MRKFTIIMIAAMALTLQGCAGVGLTMLGIGAGTATSAGVNHTLSGIAYKTFTAELEDVRKATRNALAVMAMDVQTDKKTQFGYMIEAKARERTAEIQLQELTRATTRMRVTVIESDGFFRDSATSTEIIIQTAQNIDAQVAEKQ
;
A
#
# COMPACT_ATOMS: atom_id res chain seq x y z
N MET A 1 32.77 -49.13 -1.93
CA MET A 1 31.71 -48.73 -2.89
C MET A 1 30.41 -48.31 -2.20
N ARG A 2 29.83 -49.10 -1.29
CA ARG A 2 28.55 -48.77 -0.59
C ARG A 2 28.54 -47.42 0.17
N LYS A 3 29.67 -47.02 0.78
CA LYS A 3 29.80 -45.72 1.47
C LYS A 3 29.82 -44.53 0.51
N PHE A 4 30.36 -44.70 -0.70
CA PHE A 4 30.43 -43.65 -1.72
C PHE A 4 29.06 -43.39 -2.34
N THR A 5 28.26 -44.45 -2.54
CA THR A 5 26.87 -44.36 -3.01
C THR A 5 25.98 -43.60 -2.03
N ILE A 6 26.15 -43.80 -0.71
CA ILE A 6 25.38 -43.08 0.32
C ILE A 6 25.73 -41.59 0.34
N ILE A 7 27.01 -41.24 0.22
CA ILE A 7 27.47 -39.84 0.19
C ILE A 7 26.95 -39.13 -1.07
N MET A 8 26.95 -39.81 -2.22
CA MET A 8 26.45 -39.25 -3.48
C MET A 8 24.93 -39.04 -3.47
N ILE A 9 24.16 -39.96 -2.87
CA ILE A 9 22.70 -39.82 -2.71
C ILE A 9 22.38 -38.68 -1.73
N ALA A 10 23.13 -38.56 -0.63
CA ALA A 10 22.94 -37.47 0.33
C ALA A 10 23.24 -36.09 -0.30
N ALA A 11 24.33 -35.98 -1.07
CA ALA A 11 24.69 -34.75 -1.77
C ALA A 11 23.63 -34.32 -2.81
N MET A 12 23.00 -35.28 -3.48
CA MET A 12 21.94 -35.00 -4.47
C MET A 12 20.60 -34.63 -3.82
N ALA A 13 20.33 -35.09 -2.59
CA ALA A 13 19.14 -34.70 -1.83
C ALA A 13 19.21 -33.24 -1.33
N LEU A 14 20.41 -32.71 -1.08
CA LEU A 14 20.62 -31.32 -0.64
C LEU A 14 20.39 -30.29 -1.76
N THR A 15 20.56 -30.67 -3.03
CA THR A 15 20.39 -29.76 -4.16
C THR A 15 18.95 -29.65 -4.68
N LEU A 16 18.03 -30.52 -4.22
CA LEU A 16 16.60 -30.46 -4.58
C LEU A 16 15.75 -29.54 -3.67
N GLN A 17 16.32 -28.97 -2.60
CA GLN A 17 15.61 -28.02 -1.71
C GLN A 17 15.32 -26.66 -2.38
N GLY A 18 15.83 -26.42 -3.60
CA GLY A 18 15.73 -25.13 -4.28
C GLY A 18 14.42 -24.84 -5.03
N CYS A 19 13.53 -25.82 -5.26
CA CYS A 19 12.34 -25.61 -6.10
C CYS A 19 11.02 -25.44 -5.33
N ALA A 20 11.02 -25.63 -4.00
CA ALA A 20 9.84 -25.45 -3.15
C ALA A 20 9.87 -24.16 -2.30
N GLY A 21 10.96 -23.38 -2.36
CA GLY A 21 11.13 -22.14 -1.59
C GLY A 21 10.27 -20.96 -2.06
N VAL A 22 9.64 -21.04 -3.24
CA VAL A 22 8.78 -19.97 -3.77
C VAL A 22 7.31 -20.20 -3.41
N GLY A 23 6.91 -21.44 -3.08
CA GLY A 23 5.53 -21.76 -2.69
C GLY A 23 5.23 -21.56 -1.19
N LEU A 24 6.21 -21.81 -0.32
CA LEU A 24 6.02 -21.69 1.14
C LEU A 24 6.10 -20.25 1.66
N THR A 25 6.74 -19.33 0.93
CA THR A 25 6.64 -17.89 1.25
C THR A 25 5.28 -17.30 0.86
N MET A 26 4.53 -17.95 -0.02
CA MET A 26 3.15 -17.58 -0.36
C MET A 26 2.09 -18.11 0.62
N LEU A 27 2.42 -19.08 1.48
CA LEU A 27 1.49 -19.63 2.47
C LEU A 27 1.70 -19.06 3.89
N GLY A 28 2.73 -18.24 4.08
CA GLY A 28 3.02 -17.55 5.34
C GLY A 28 2.58 -16.08 5.38
N ILE A 29 2.15 -15.51 4.25
CA ILE A 29 1.58 -14.17 4.15
C ILE A 29 0.25 -14.36 3.44
N GLY A 30 -0.85 -14.05 4.13
CA GLY A 30 -2.21 -14.33 3.70
C GLY A 30 -2.48 -13.97 2.24
N ALA A 31 -3.36 -14.78 1.63
CA ALA A 31 -3.95 -14.55 0.33
C ALA A 31 -4.60 -13.15 0.26
N GLY A 32 -3.82 -12.16 -0.17
CA GLY A 32 -4.27 -10.84 -0.55
C GLY A 32 -3.65 -10.51 -1.90
N THR A 33 -4.37 -10.78 -2.98
CA THR A 33 -3.98 -10.49 -4.36
C THR A 33 -3.95 -8.98 -4.69
N ALA A 34 -3.58 -8.13 -3.73
CA ALA A 34 -3.40 -6.69 -3.88
C ALA A 34 -1.91 -6.26 -3.78
N THR A 35 -0.97 -7.20 -3.66
CA THR A 35 0.47 -6.93 -3.73
C THR A 35 0.90 -6.57 -5.16
N SER A 36 0.56 -5.35 -5.59
CA SER A 36 1.40 -4.55 -6.47
C SER A 36 2.02 -3.43 -5.62
N ALA A 37 3.19 -3.79 -5.08
CA ALA A 37 4.08 -2.90 -4.36
C ALA A 37 4.43 -1.69 -5.24
N GLY A 38 4.08 -0.49 -4.78
CA GLY A 38 4.47 0.76 -5.42
C GLY A 38 3.32 1.75 -5.60
N VAL A 39 3.66 3.02 -5.37
CA VAL A 39 2.96 4.17 -5.96
C VAL A 39 3.08 4.02 -7.46
N ASN A 40 1.96 4.08 -8.19
CA ASN A 40 1.97 3.81 -9.62
C ASN A 40 2.87 4.81 -10.35
N HIS A 41 2.88 6.09 -9.95
CA HIS A 41 3.80 7.10 -10.48
C HIS A 41 3.98 8.24 -9.47
N THR A 42 5.21 8.74 -9.30
CA THR A 42 5.48 10.02 -8.66
C THR A 42 5.85 11.02 -9.74
N LEU A 43 5.02 12.03 -9.98
CA LEU A 43 5.31 13.09 -10.95
C LEU A 43 5.34 14.43 -10.22
N SER A 44 6.49 15.11 -10.26
CA SER A 44 6.68 16.43 -9.63
C SER A 44 6.28 16.47 -8.15
N GLY A 45 6.62 15.42 -7.39
CA GLY A 45 6.32 15.32 -5.96
C GLY A 45 4.87 14.95 -5.60
N ILE A 46 4.04 14.62 -6.58
CA ILE A 46 2.67 14.10 -6.37
C ILE A 46 2.68 12.59 -6.53
N ALA A 47 2.15 11.87 -5.56
CA ALA A 47 2.04 10.42 -5.57
C ALA A 47 0.64 9.98 -6.02
N TYR A 48 0.57 8.92 -6.84
CA TYR A 48 -0.68 8.39 -7.37
C TYR A 48 -0.78 6.87 -7.17
N LYS A 49 -1.96 6.38 -6.79
CA LYS A 49 -2.30 4.96 -6.86
C LYS A 49 -3.77 4.76 -7.21
N THR A 50 -4.06 3.72 -7.96
CA THR A 50 -5.43 3.28 -8.21
C THR A 50 -5.66 2.01 -7.41
N PHE A 51 -6.76 1.97 -6.66
CA PHE A 51 -7.20 0.84 -5.86
C PHE A 51 -8.38 0.16 -6.53
N THR A 52 -8.38 -1.17 -6.53
CA THR A 52 -9.55 -1.98 -6.89
C THR A 52 -10.43 -2.15 -5.65
N ALA A 53 -10.99 -1.04 -5.18
CA ALA A 53 -11.88 -0.97 -4.03
C ALA A 53 -12.86 0.20 -4.18
N GLU A 54 -14.01 0.08 -3.50
CA GLU A 54 -15.05 1.10 -3.49
C GLU A 54 -14.58 2.38 -2.81
N LEU A 55 -15.13 3.53 -3.20
CA LEU A 55 -14.71 4.85 -2.73
C LEU A 55 -14.74 4.97 -1.19
N GLU A 56 -15.80 4.47 -0.54
CA GLU A 56 -15.96 4.56 0.91
C GLU A 56 -14.95 3.67 1.67
N ASP A 57 -14.64 2.48 1.14
CA ASP A 57 -13.64 1.58 1.73
C ASP A 57 -12.24 2.21 1.64
N VAL A 58 -11.90 2.87 0.52
CA VAL A 58 -10.63 3.60 0.36
C VAL A 58 -10.59 4.84 1.26
N ARG A 59 -11.70 5.57 1.41
CA ARG A 59 -11.78 6.72 2.32
C ARG A 59 -11.57 6.31 3.76
N LYS A 60 -12.23 5.23 4.20
CA LYS A 60 -12.05 4.67 5.55
C LYS A 60 -10.60 4.22 5.77
N ALA A 61 -10.02 3.49 4.82
CA ALA A 61 -8.61 3.10 4.87
C ALA A 61 -7.67 4.30 4.98
N THR A 62 -7.93 5.36 4.20
CA THR A 62 -7.14 6.59 4.21
C THR A 62 -7.19 7.28 5.58
N ARG A 63 -8.38 7.36 6.19
CA ARG A 63 -8.51 7.94 7.54
C ARG A 63 -7.77 7.11 8.59
N ASN A 64 -7.83 5.78 8.50
CA ASN A 64 -7.09 4.91 9.40
C ASN A 64 -5.57 5.07 9.20
N ALA A 65 -5.10 5.15 7.96
CA ALA A 65 -3.71 5.41 7.63
C ALA A 65 -3.22 6.73 8.24
N LEU A 66 -3.99 7.81 8.06
CA LEU A 66 -3.68 9.11 8.66
C LEU A 66 -3.64 9.06 10.21
N ALA A 67 -4.57 8.33 10.83
CA ALA A 67 -4.59 8.13 12.27
C ALA A 67 -3.37 7.35 12.77
N VAL A 68 -2.98 6.27 12.08
CA VAL A 68 -1.77 5.48 12.38
C VAL A 68 -0.51 6.34 12.25
N MET A 69 -0.49 7.23 11.26
CA MET A 69 0.60 8.19 11.04
C MET A 69 0.55 9.42 11.96
N ALA A 70 -0.42 9.48 12.88
CA ALA A 70 -0.66 10.62 13.78
C ALA A 70 -0.79 11.97 13.03
N MET A 71 -1.42 11.97 11.86
CA MET A 71 -1.74 13.18 11.10
C MET A 71 -3.16 13.65 11.46
N ASP A 72 -3.31 14.94 11.77
CA ASP A 72 -4.58 15.53 12.19
C ASP A 72 -5.43 15.92 10.97
N VAL A 73 -6.61 15.30 10.82
CA VAL A 73 -7.52 15.53 9.69
C VAL A 73 -8.25 16.85 9.89
N GLN A 74 -7.92 17.83 9.05
CA GLN A 74 -8.53 19.16 9.08
C GLN A 74 -9.83 19.22 8.29
N THR A 75 -9.91 18.46 7.19
CA THR A 75 -11.08 18.46 6.30
C THR A 75 -11.25 17.08 5.68
N ASP A 76 -12.50 16.66 5.54
CA ASP A 76 -12.91 15.48 4.79
C ASP A 76 -14.21 15.82 4.06
N LYS A 77 -14.07 16.41 2.87
CA LYS A 77 -15.15 17.04 2.13
C LYS A 77 -15.52 16.22 0.90
N LYS A 78 -16.82 15.94 0.75
CA LYS A 78 -17.36 15.33 -0.47
C LYS A 78 -17.27 16.29 -1.65
N THR A 79 -16.84 15.77 -2.79
CA THR A 79 -16.75 16.46 -4.08
C THR A 79 -17.73 15.83 -5.08
N GLN A 80 -17.76 16.35 -6.31
CA GLN A 80 -18.60 15.79 -7.37
C GLN A 80 -18.26 14.33 -7.70
N PHE A 81 -16.97 13.95 -7.61
CA PHE A 81 -16.46 12.65 -8.06
C PHE A 81 -15.77 11.85 -6.95
N GLY A 82 -15.90 12.26 -5.69
CA GLY A 82 -15.33 11.54 -4.55
C GLY A 82 -15.09 12.42 -3.34
N TYR A 83 -13.87 12.42 -2.78
CA TYR A 83 -13.52 13.14 -1.55
C TYR A 83 -12.22 13.92 -1.68
N MET A 84 -12.16 15.07 -1.00
CA MET A 84 -10.94 15.84 -0.75
C MET A 84 -10.70 15.81 0.76
N ILE A 85 -9.55 15.28 1.16
CA ILE A 85 -9.13 15.16 2.55
C ILE A 85 -7.87 16.01 2.73
N GLU A 86 -7.87 16.86 3.75
CA GLU A 86 -6.69 17.63 4.16
C GLU A 86 -6.28 17.17 5.56
N ALA A 87 -5.00 16.87 5.74
CA ALA A 87 -4.44 16.50 7.03
C ALA A 87 -3.13 17.23 7.30
N LYS A 88 -2.83 17.51 8.57
CA LYS A 88 -1.62 18.22 8.97
C LYS A 88 -0.77 17.38 9.90
N ALA A 89 0.55 17.48 9.74
CA ALA A 89 1.52 16.89 10.65
C ALA A 89 2.71 17.83 10.79
N ARG A 90 2.85 18.44 11.97
CA ARG A 90 3.88 19.46 12.26
C ARG A 90 3.90 20.52 11.15
N GLU A 91 5.00 20.61 10.42
CA GLU A 91 5.24 21.58 9.36
C GLU A 91 4.87 21.06 7.97
N ARG A 92 3.96 20.08 7.87
CA ARG A 92 3.51 19.51 6.59
C ARG A 92 1.99 19.51 6.50
N THR A 93 1.50 19.81 5.30
CA THR A 93 0.08 19.65 4.94
C THR A 93 -0.03 18.62 3.84
N ALA A 94 -0.87 17.61 4.05
CA ALA A 94 -1.20 16.57 3.09
C ALA A 94 -2.57 16.86 2.47
N GLU A 95 -2.59 16.99 1.15
CA GLU A 95 -3.78 17.06 0.34
C GLU A 95 -4.00 15.72 -0.36
N ILE A 96 -5.14 15.09 -0.08
CA ILE A 96 -5.50 13.76 -0.57
C ILE A 96 -6.80 13.85 -1.35
N GLN A 97 -6.76 13.47 -2.62
CA GLN A 97 -7.93 13.38 -3.49
C GLN A 97 -8.26 11.92 -3.73
N LEU A 98 -9.49 11.53 -3.42
CA LEU A 98 -10.06 10.23 -3.75
C LEU A 98 -11.12 10.45 -4.82
N GLN A 99 -10.95 9.80 -5.96
CA GLN A 99 -11.84 9.90 -7.10
C GLN A 99 -12.38 8.52 -7.45
N GLU A 100 -13.69 8.38 -7.48
CA GLU A 100 -14.35 7.18 -8.01
C GLU A 100 -14.15 7.14 -9.53
N LEU A 101 -13.52 6.07 -10.02
CA LEU A 101 -13.38 5.80 -11.46
C LEU A 101 -14.47 4.86 -11.95
N THR A 102 -14.79 3.85 -11.14
CA THR A 102 -15.92 2.93 -11.32
C THR A 102 -16.46 2.57 -9.93
N ARG A 103 -17.59 1.85 -9.87
CA ARG A 103 -18.16 1.37 -8.61
C ARG A 103 -17.19 0.54 -7.75
N ALA A 104 -16.19 -0.09 -8.37
CA ALA A 104 -15.19 -0.92 -7.70
C ALA A 104 -13.75 -0.42 -7.88
N THR A 105 -13.55 0.83 -8.31
CA THR A 105 -12.21 1.36 -8.59
C THR A 105 -12.11 2.82 -8.19
N THR A 106 -11.12 3.12 -7.34
CA THR A 106 -10.90 4.46 -6.80
C THR A 106 -9.46 4.89 -7.05
N ARG A 107 -9.26 6.09 -7.60
CA ARG A 107 -7.96 6.72 -7.75
C ARG A 107 -7.66 7.61 -6.56
N MET A 108 -6.49 7.45 -5.98
CA MET A 108 -5.93 8.30 -4.94
C MET A 108 -4.78 9.14 -5.52
N ARG A 109 -4.79 10.43 -5.21
CA ARG A 109 -3.69 11.36 -5.44
C ARG A 109 -3.32 11.98 -4.11
N VAL A 110 -2.03 12.02 -3.80
CA VAL A 110 -1.51 12.61 -2.58
C VAL A 110 -0.45 13.64 -2.92
N THR A 111 -0.59 14.83 -2.35
CA THR A 111 0.45 15.87 -2.39
C THR A 111 0.73 16.29 -0.96
N VAL A 112 1.96 16.13 -0.50
CA VAL A 112 2.41 16.66 0.79
C VAL A 112 3.30 17.86 0.53
N ILE A 113 3.00 18.98 1.17
CA ILE A 113 3.70 20.25 1.02
C ILE A 113 4.26 20.66 2.38
N GLU A 114 5.51 21.11 2.41
CA GLU A 114 6.10 21.71 3.61
C GLU A 114 5.49 23.10 3.89
N SER A 115 5.61 23.60 5.12
CA SER A 115 4.95 24.83 5.56
C SER A 115 5.39 26.08 4.80
N ASP A 116 6.57 26.04 4.18
CA ASP A 116 7.09 27.10 3.33
C ASP A 116 6.44 27.12 1.93
N GLY A 117 5.67 26.09 1.58
CA GLY A 117 4.95 25.97 0.31
C GLY A 117 5.84 25.67 -0.89
N PHE A 118 7.16 25.58 -0.73
CA PHE A 118 8.10 25.47 -1.85
C PHE A 118 8.47 24.03 -2.16
N PHE A 119 8.55 23.18 -1.12
CA PHE A 119 8.97 21.79 -1.28
C PHE A 119 7.80 20.81 -1.14
N ARG A 120 7.83 19.80 -2.00
CA ARG A 120 6.90 18.67 -1.96
C ARG A 120 7.60 17.45 -1.37
N ASP A 121 6.98 16.89 -0.35
CA ASP A 121 7.46 15.68 0.30
C ASP A 121 6.88 14.44 -0.38
N SER A 122 7.59 13.98 -1.41
CA SER A 122 7.21 12.79 -2.17
C SER A 122 7.29 11.50 -1.35
N ALA A 123 8.17 11.44 -0.35
CA ALA A 123 8.36 10.27 0.50
C ALA A 123 7.14 10.09 1.41
N THR A 124 6.72 11.16 2.09
CA THR A 124 5.52 11.13 2.92
C THR A 124 4.26 10.90 2.07
N SER A 125 4.18 11.51 0.87
CA SER A 125 3.07 11.24 -0.06
C SER A 125 2.96 9.76 -0.43
N THR A 126 4.11 9.10 -0.63
CA THR A 126 4.21 7.67 -0.94
C THR A 126 3.81 6.81 0.25
N GLU A 127 4.28 7.16 1.45
CA GLU A 127 3.97 6.41 2.67
C GLU A 127 2.47 6.43 2.99
N ILE A 128 1.79 7.57 2.82
CA ILE A 128 0.33 7.66 3.01
C ILE A 128 -0.38 6.65 2.08
N ILE A 129 0.05 6.53 0.83
CA ILE A 129 -0.53 5.55 -0.11
C ILE A 129 -0.26 4.11 0.34
N ILE A 130 0.95 3.82 0.82
CA ILE A 130 1.33 2.48 1.31
C ILE A 130 0.47 2.10 2.52
N GLN A 131 0.34 2.99 3.50
CA GLN A 131 -0.46 2.76 4.70
C GLN A 131 -1.95 2.60 4.37
N THR A 132 -2.48 3.39 3.43
CA THR A 132 -3.85 3.20 2.94
C THR A 132 -4.02 1.82 2.32
N ALA A 133 -3.08 1.35 1.49
CA ALA A 133 -3.15 0.02 0.89
C ALA A 133 -3.19 -1.09 1.95
N GLN A 134 -2.31 -1.01 2.95
CA GLN A 134 -2.28 -1.98 4.06
C GLN A 134 -3.60 -2.01 4.84
N ASN A 135 -4.23 -0.85 5.04
CA ASN A 135 -5.54 -0.76 5.70
C ASN A 135 -6.69 -1.29 4.82
N ILE A 136 -6.58 -1.26 3.49
CA ILE A 136 -7.55 -1.91 2.59
C ILE A 136 -7.45 -3.43 2.75
N ASP A 137 -6.24 -3.98 2.74
CA ASP A 137 -6.02 -5.42 2.88
C ASP A 137 -6.53 -5.95 4.23
N ALA A 138 -6.29 -5.20 5.31
CA ALA A 138 -6.85 -5.52 6.64
C ALA A 138 -8.39 -5.56 6.64
N GLN A 139 -9.04 -4.60 5.96
CA GLN A 139 -10.51 -4.58 5.85
C GLN A 139 -11.07 -5.75 5.03
N VAL A 140 -10.34 -6.21 4.02
CA VAL A 140 -10.74 -7.39 3.23
C VAL A 140 -10.64 -8.65 4.09
N ALA A 141 -9.58 -8.79 4.89
CA ALA A 141 -9.40 -9.92 5.80
C ALA A 141 -10.49 -9.99 6.89
N GLU A 142 -10.98 -8.86 7.39
CA GLU A 142 -12.07 -8.81 8.37
C GLU A 142 -13.46 -9.16 7.80
N LYS A 143 -13.66 -9.03 6.48
CA LYS A 143 -14.94 -9.34 5.81
C LYS A 143 -15.07 -10.83 5.43
N GLN A 144 -14.02 -11.64 5.61
CA GLN A 144 -13.99 -13.08 5.31
C GLN A 144 -14.26 -13.93 6.55
#